data_AF-A0A4Q5AAZ2-F1
#
_entry.id   AF-A0A4Q5AAZ2-F1
#
_cell.length_a   1.000
_cell.length_b   1.000
_cell.length_c   1.000
_cell.angle_alpha   90.00
_cell.angle_beta   90.00
_cell.angle_gamma   90.00
#
_symmetry.space_group_name_H-M   'P 1'
#
loop_
_entity.id
_entity.type
_entity.pdbx_description
1 polymer ?
#
loop_
_entity_poly.entity_id
_entity_poly.type
_entity_poly.pdbx_seq_one_letter_code
_entity_poly.pdbx_strand_id
1 'polypeptide(L)'
;MRKHAHIMSSMKHIELRAGHFPEVLQAEIDKRGASLRDLEAKTGIPKSTISRKLDFGNFSIEEADRLSAALGVKLSTLIRRAEKYDCSTSNQKEK
;
A
#
# COMPACT_ATOMS: atom_id res chain seq x y z
N MET A 1 18.63 -26.39 32.50
CA MET A 1 18.73 -25.09 31.78
C MET A 1 18.26 -25.29 30.35
N ARG A 2 17.02 -24.90 29.99
CA ARG A 2 16.48 -25.03 28.63
C ARG A 2 16.51 -23.66 27.95
N LYS A 3 17.44 -23.46 27.01
CA LYS A 3 17.42 -22.32 26.09
C LYS A 3 16.47 -22.65 24.95
N HIS A 4 15.21 -22.25 25.06
CA HIS A 4 14.34 -22.17 23.89
C HIS A 4 14.76 -20.93 23.10
N ALA A 5 15.59 -21.13 22.09
CA ALA A 5 15.83 -20.13 21.07
C ALA A 5 14.52 -19.96 20.30
N HIS A 6 13.77 -18.91 20.63
CA HIS A 6 12.64 -18.47 19.82
C HIS A 6 13.23 -17.89 18.54
N ILE A 7 13.26 -18.69 17.48
CA ILE A 7 13.56 -18.21 16.14
C ILE A 7 12.36 -17.35 15.75
N MET A 8 12.39 -16.07 16.14
CA MET A 8 11.54 -15.05 15.55
C MET A 8 11.96 -14.99 14.08
N SER A 9 11.22 -15.71 13.24
CA SER A 9 11.28 -15.55 11.80
C SER A 9 10.87 -14.11 11.52
N SER A 10 11.86 -13.21 11.49
CA SER A 10 11.69 -11.85 11.01
C SER A 10 11.27 -11.94 9.56
N MET A 11 9.95 -12.00 9.35
CA MET A 11 9.35 -11.67 8.07
C MET A 11 9.88 -10.28 7.73
N LYS A 12 10.83 -10.22 6.79
CA LYS A 12 11.30 -8.96 6.24
C LYS A 12 10.06 -8.27 5.69
N HIS A 13 9.56 -7.28 6.42
CA HIS A 13 8.58 -6.35 5.89
C HIS A 13 9.29 -5.62 4.75
N ILE A 14 9.10 -6.12 3.53
CA ILE A 14 9.47 -5.40 2.33
C ILE A 14 8.47 -4.25 2.28
N GLU A 15 8.86 -3.11 2.83
CA GLU A 15 8.06 -1.89 2.77
C GLU A 15 8.11 -1.35 1.34
N LEU A 16 6.94 -0.99 0.82
CA LEU A 16 6.85 -0.29 -0.46
C LEU A 16 7.48 1.10 -0.33
N ARG A 17 8.64 1.29 -0.96
CA ARG A 17 9.36 2.58 -1.02
C ARG A 17 8.78 3.59 -2.02
N ALA A 18 7.61 3.31 -2.59
CA ALA A 18 6.95 4.24 -3.48
C ALA A 18 6.26 5.31 -2.61
N GLY A 19 6.90 6.47 -2.48
CA GLY A 19 6.46 7.54 -1.56
C GLY A 19 5.02 7.97 -1.79
N HIS A 20 4.60 7.96 -3.07
CA HIS A 20 3.24 8.33 -3.48
C HIS A 20 2.28 7.14 -3.69
N PHE A 21 2.63 5.94 -3.22
CA PHE A 21 1.75 4.78 -3.33
C PHE A 21 0.38 4.98 -2.66
N PRO A 22 0.29 5.56 -1.45
CA PRO A 22 -0.99 5.80 -0.78
C PRO A 22 -1.92 6.71 -1.57
N GLU A 23 -1.39 7.78 -2.16
CA GLU A 23 -2.13 8.75 -2.95
C GLU A 23 -2.61 8.15 -4.26
N VAL A 24 -1.76 7.34 -4.92
CA VAL A 24 -2.14 6.61 -6.13
C VAL A 24 -3.20 5.55 -5.82
N LEU A 25 -3.09 4.87 -4.68
CA LEU A 25 -4.07 3.90 -4.24
C LEU A 25 -5.40 4.57 -3.92
N GLN A 26 -5.38 5.67 -3.17
CA GLN A 26 -6.57 6.48 -2.85
C GLN A 26 -7.25 6.97 -4.13
N ALA A 27 -6.50 7.53 -5.07
CA ALA A 27 -7.04 7.99 -6.34
C ALA A 27 -7.69 6.84 -7.15
N GLU A 28 -7.14 5.63 -7.08
CA GLU A 28 -7.75 4.46 -7.74
C GLU A 28 -9.00 3.96 -7.01
N ILE A 29 -9.04 4.04 -5.68
CA ILE A 29 -10.24 3.76 -4.87
C ILE A 29 -11.37 4.71 -5.29
N ASP A 30 -11.09 6.01 -5.32
CA ASP A 30 -12.05 7.06 -5.68
C ASP A 30 -12.52 6.91 -7.13
N LYS A 31 -11.59 6.66 -8.06
CA LYS A 31 -11.90 6.45 -9.48
C LYS A 31 -12.84 5.27 -9.70
N ARG A 32 -12.73 4.23 -8.89
CA ARG A 32 -13.57 3.02 -8.99
C ARG A 32 -14.85 3.11 -8.15
N GLY A 33 -15.03 4.20 -7.39
CA GLY A 33 -16.15 4.34 -6.46
C GLY A 33 -16.17 3.24 -5.40
N ALA A 34 -15.02 2.66 -5.07
CA ALA A 34 -14.93 1.60 -4.07
C ALA A 34 -14.97 2.21 -2.67
N SER A 35 -15.80 1.67 -1.77
CA SER A 35 -15.74 2.09 -0.37
C SER A 35 -14.67 1.29 0.39
N LEU A 36 -14.12 1.86 1.46
CA LEU A 36 -13.22 1.13 2.36
C LEU A 36 -13.89 -0.12 2.96
N ARG A 37 -15.22 -0.11 3.10
CA ARG A 37 -16.01 -1.24 3.58
C ARG A 37 -16.04 -2.37 2.55
N ASP A 38 -16.08 -2.04 1.26
CA ASP A 38 -16.00 -3.04 0.18
C ASP A 38 -14.60 -3.64 0.10
N LEU A 39 -13.57 -2.82 0.29
CA LEU A 39 -12.18 -3.30 0.35
C LEU A 39 -11.96 -4.19 1.56
N GLU A 40 -12.52 -3.87 2.71
CA GLU A 40 -12.50 -4.73 3.89
C GLU A 40 -13.14 -6.09 3.60
N ALA A 41 -14.32 -6.10 3.00
CA ALA A 41 -15.02 -7.34 2.63
C ALA A 41 -14.23 -8.20 1.63
N LYS A 42 -13.48 -7.58 0.70
CA LYS A 42 -12.70 -8.29 -0.34
C LYS A 42 -11.32 -8.74 0.12
N THR A 43 -10.65 -7.94 0.95
CA THR A 43 -9.23 -8.15 1.32
C THR A 43 -9.07 -8.78 2.70
N GLY A 44 -10.11 -8.71 3.55
CA GLY A 44 -10.04 -9.05 4.96
C GLY A 44 -9.27 -8.04 5.81
N ILE A 45 -8.81 -6.92 5.23
CA ILE A 45 -8.08 -5.87 5.95
C ILE A 45 -9.11 -4.90 6.54
N PRO A 46 -9.11 -4.65 7.87
CA PRO A 46 -10.09 -3.76 8.49
C PRO A 46 -10.05 -2.36 7.88
N LYS A 47 -11.21 -1.73 7.64
CA LYS A 47 -11.29 -0.36 7.10
C LYS A 47 -10.42 0.65 7.86
N SER A 48 -10.33 0.51 9.18
CA SER A 48 -9.52 1.38 10.03
C SER A 48 -8.02 1.22 9.77
N THR A 49 -7.61 0.00 9.43
CA THR A 49 -6.23 -0.31 9.05
C THR A 49 -5.93 0.22 7.65
N ILE A 50 -6.86 0.05 6.70
CA ILE A 50 -6.73 0.60 5.34
C ILE A 50 -6.61 2.13 5.41
N SER A 51 -7.55 2.80 6.10
CA SER A 51 -7.53 4.26 6.29
C SER A 51 -6.22 4.74 6.89
N ARG A 52 -5.79 4.12 8.01
CA ARG A 52 -4.52 4.47 8.65
C ARG A 52 -3.34 4.31 7.68
N LYS A 53 -3.29 3.22 6.91
CA LYS A 53 -2.18 3.00 5.96
C LYS A 53 -2.18 3.99 4.80
N LEU A 54 -3.36 4.42 4.36
CA LEU A 54 -3.48 5.49 3.37
C LEU A 54 -2.92 6.82 3.91
N ASP A 55 -3.07 7.10 5.20
CA ASP A 55 -2.51 8.31 5.83
C ASP A 55 -0.99 8.22 6.07
N PHE A 56 -0.49 7.07 6.53
CA PHE A 56 0.91 6.92 6.96
C PHE A 56 1.85 6.32 5.90
N GLY A 57 1.30 5.74 4.84
CA GLY A 57 2.04 5.14 3.74
C GLY A 57 2.81 3.84 4.02
N ASN A 58 2.64 3.22 5.19
CA ASN A 58 3.31 1.96 5.50
C ASN A 58 2.48 0.73 5.05
N PHE A 59 2.63 0.38 3.77
CA PHE A 59 2.07 -0.83 3.17
C PHE A 59 3.12 -1.93 3.03
N SER A 60 2.78 -3.13 3.50
CA SER A 60 3.50 -4.34 3.11
C SER A 60 3.12 -4.73 1.67
N ILE A 61 4.04 -5.37 0.95
CA ILE A 61 3.77 -5.86 -0.42
C ILE A 61 2.49 -6.70 -0.49
N GLU A 62 2.26 -7.59 0.47
CA GLU A 62 1.09 -8.46 0.51
C GLU A 62 -0.23 -7.65 0.64
N GLU A 63 -0.24 -6.62 1.47
CA GLU A 63 -1.43 -5.78 1.67
C GLU A 63 -1.73 -4.94 0.44
N ALA A 64 -0.69 -4.38 -0.16
CA ALA A 64 -0.79 -3.64 -1.40
C ALA A 64 -1.26 -4.53 -2.56
N ASP A 65 -0.78 -5.78 -2.63
CA ASP A 65 -1.22 -6.75 -3.63
C ASP A 65 -2.72 -7.06 -3.46
N ARG A 66 -3.16 -7.39 -2.24
CA ARG A 66 -4.58 -7.64 -1.93
C ARG A 66 -5.47 -6.44 -2.29
N LEU A 67 -5.07 -5.23 -1.93
CA LEU A 67 -5.83 -4.00 -2.22
C LEU A 67 -5.89 -3.74 -3.73
N SER A 68 -4.77 -3.92 -4.43
CA SER A 68 -4.72 -3.78 -5.90
C SER A 68 -5.63 -4.80 -6.59
N ALA A 69 -5.60 -6.06 -6.14
CA ALA A 69 -6.45 -7.12 -6.65
C ALA A 69 -7.93 -6.86 -6.38
N ALA A 70 -8.29 -6.37 -5.18
CA ALA A 70 -9.66 -6.01 -4.83
C ALA A 70 -10.22 -4.85 -5.68
N LEU A 71 -9.33 -3.95 -6.09
CA LEU A 71 -9.63 -2.89 -7.04
C LEU A 71 -9.64 -3.39 -8.49
N GLY A 72 -9.10 -4.57 -8.80
CA GLY A 72 -8.98 -5.09 -10.16
C GLY A 72 -7.85 -4.43 -10.97
N VAL A 73 -6.77 -4.03 -10.28
CA VAL A 73 -5.56 -3.43 -10.87
C VAL A 73 -4.36 -4.25 -10.46
N LYS A 74 -3.39 -4.44 -11.36
CA LYS A 74 -2.12 -5.07 -10.99
C LYS A 74 -1.32 -4.15 -10.06
N LEU A 75 -0.79 -4.68 -8.96
CA LEU A 75 0.09 -3.94 -8.04
C LEU A 75 1.21 -3.19 -8.78
N SER A 76 1.87 -3.85 -9.74
CA SER A 76 2.94 -3.24 -10.55
C SER A 76 2.50 -1.98 -11.31
N THR A 77 1.21 -1.88 -11.68
CA THR A 77 0.67 -0.68 -12.34
C THR A 77 0.52 0.47 -11.35
N LEU A 78 0.10 0.19 -10.12
CA LEU A 78 0.01 1.21 -9.06
C LEU A 78 1.41 1.68 -8.65
N ILE A 79 2.36 0.76 -8.47
CA ILE A 79 3.76 1.09 -8.19
C ILE A 79 4.33 1.99 -9.29
N ARG A 80 4.21 1.59 -10.56
CA ARG A 80 4.70 2.38 -11.69
C ARG A 80 4.09 3.79 -11.75
N ARG A 81 2.82 3.94 -11.37
CA ARG A 81 2.17 5.25 -11.27
C ARG A 81 2.74 6.07 -10.12
N ALA A 82 2.95 5.45 -8.97
CA ALA A 82 3.54 6.11 -7.80
C ALA A 82 4.98 6.57 -8.07
N GLU A 83 5.80 5.74 -8.72
CA GLU A 83 7.16 6.11 -9.16
C GLU A 83 7.14 7.28 -10.17
N LYS A 84 6.15 7.32 -11.06
CA LYS A 84 5.98 8.45 -11.98
C LYS A 84 5.61 9.75 -11.25
N TYR A 85 4.82 9.65 -10.18
CA TYR A 85 4.51 10.80 -9.33
C TYR A 85 5.78 11.36 -8.65
N ASP A 86 6.65 10.50 -8.13
CA ASP A 86 7.95 10.86 -7.52
C ASP A 86 8.86 11.62 -8.52
N CYS A 87 8.88 11.18 -9.78
CA CYS A 87 9.65 11.83 -10.85
C CYS A 87 9.05 13.20 -11.25
N SER A 88 7.75 13.40 -11.07
CA SER A 88 7.04 14.64 -11.42
C SER A 88 7.20 15.73 -10.36
N THR A 89 7.21 15.34 -9.08
CA THR A 89 7.35 16.25 -7.92
C THR A 89 8.78 16.72 -7.71
N SER A 90 9.77 15.97 -8.23
CA SER A 90 11.18 16.39 -8.28
C SER A 90 11.45 17.56 -9.23
N ASN A 91 10.48 17.94 -10.09
CA ASN A 91 10.62 19.00 -11.10
C ASN A 91 9.87 20.30 -10.77
N GLN A 92 9.41 20.51 -9.53
CA GLN A 92 8.70 21.73 -9.10
C GLN A 92 9.36 22.51 -7.94
N LYS A 93 10.67 22.30 -7.69
CA LYS A 93 11.46 23.09 -6.73
C LYS A 93 12.55 23.95 -7.39
N GLU A 94 12.24 24.59 -8.52
CA GLU A 94 13.00 25.74 -8.99
C GLU A 94 12.03 26.78 -9.57
N LYS A 95 11.58 27.70 -8.72
CA LYS A 95 11.25 29.08 -9.09
C LYS A 95 11.33 29.99 -7.87
#